data_AF-A0A9E1UAH0-F1
#
_entry.id   AF-A0A9E1UAH0-F1
#
_cell.length_a   1.000
_cell.length_b   1.000
_cell.length_c   1.000
_cell.angle_alpha   90.00
_cell.angle_beta   90.00
_cell.angle_gamma   90.00
#
_symmetry.space_group_name_H-M   'P 1'
#
loop_
_entity.id
_entity.type
_entity.pdbx_description
1 polymer ?
#
loop_
_entity_poly.entity_id
_entity_poly.type
_entity_poly.pdbx_seq_one_letter_code
_entity_poly.pdbx_strand_id
1 'polypeptide(L)'
;MIDLSIIDYSIVGIYFVGIILIGYFVKKKIKNVPDYFLAGRRLTLPIFVATLVSTWYGGTLGVVELSFNYGIVNWLTQGFFWYISYLFFAFFLAKKVRETNLYTVPDQLERFYDKKVRFLGAIFNFLMVTPAPYMLSLGIIFSLMFGWPAWVGIVLGSVITLFYTYRGGFVGDVITDVIQFFLMFVGIGLIIPFAIAQFGGLEFLQANLPASHFTLTGEWTTQMILVWGFIAFWTLVDPSFYQRCYATKDSSIPKKGILIS
;
A
#
# COMPACT_ATOMS: atom_id res chain seq x y z
N MET A 1 -26.89 -1.90 0.04
CA MET A 1 -26.41 -1.95 -1.35
C MET A 1 -26.37 -0.53 -1.86
N ILE A 2 -25.29 -0.17 -2.55
CA ILE A 2 -25.21 1.13 -3.23
C ILE A 2 -25.92 0.97 -4.57
N ASP A 3 -26.84 1.89 -4.90
CA ASP A 3 -27.52 1.89 -6.19
C ASP A 3 -26.57 2.47 -7.24
N LEU A 4 -25.92 1.59 -8.02
CA LEU A 4 -24.93 1.96 -9.03
C LEU A 4 -25.58 1.91 -10.40
N SER A 5 -25.33 2.95 -11.19
CA SER A 5 -25.77 3.00 -12.58
C SER A 5 -24.94 2.06 -13.46
N ILE A 6 -25.45 1.77 -14.66
CA ILE A 6 -24.70 0.98 -15.64
C ILE A 6 -23.37 1.65 -16.05
N ILE A 7 -23.29 2.98 -15.97
CA ILE A 7 -22.07 3.74 -16.25
C ILE A 7 -21.03 3.44 -15.19
N ASP A 8 -21.42 3.40 -13.91
CA ASP A 8 -20.50 3.11 -12.79
C ASP A 8 -19.90 1.71 -12.91
N TYR A 9 -20.74 0.70 -13.18
CA TYR A 9 -20.26 -0.66 -13.41
C TYR A 9 -19.34 -0.75 -14.64
N SER A 10 -19.62 0.02 -15.69
CA SER A 10 -18.77 0.06 -16.89
C SER A 10 -17.39 0.65 -16.58
N ILE A 11 -17.30 1.71 -15.79
CA ILE A 11 -16.02 2.31 -15.36
C ILE A 11 -15.19 1.28 -14.58
N VAL A 12 -15.81 0.58 -13.63
CA VAL A 12 -15.16 -0.46 -12.82
C VAL A 12 -14.68 -1.62 -13.71
N GLY A 13 -15.52 -2.06 -14.66
CA GLY A 13 -15.16 -3.09 -15.63
C GLY A 13 -13.97 -2.71 -16.50
N ILE A 14 -13.96 -1.48 -17.04
CA ILE A 14 -12.85 -0.94 -17.84
C ILE A 14 -11.56 -0.92 -17.02
N TYR A 15 -11.61 -0.54 -15.75
CA TYR A 15 -10.45 -0.54 -14.86
C TYR A 15 -9.86 -1.96 -14.69
N PHE A 16 -10.69 -2.95 -14.35
CA PHE A 16 -10.20 -4.33 -14.18
C PHE A 16 -9.66 -4.93 -15.48
N VAL A 17 -10.35 -4.71 -16.60
CA VAL A 17 -9.88 -5.14 -17.93
C VAL A 17 -8.54 -4.48 -18.25
N GLY A 18 -8.40 -3.19 -17.97
CA GLY A 18 -7.15 -2.44 -18.17
C GLY A 18 -5.97 -3.04 -17.41
N ILE A 19 -6.14 -3.37 -16.13
CA ILE A 19 -5.10 -4.00 -15.31
C ILE A 19 -4.70 -5.37 -15.85
N ILE A 20 -5.67 -6.19 -16.22
CA ILE A 20 -5.42 -7.52 -16.80
C ILE A 20 -4.61 -7.40 -18.11
N LEU A 21 -4.97 -6.44 -18.96
CA LEU A 21 -4.26 -6.18 -20.21
C LEU A 21 -2.83 -5.71 -19.95
N ILE A 22 -2.60 -4.84 -18.95
CA ILE A 22 -1.25 -4.42 -18.56
C ILE A 22 -0.40 -5.65 -18.19
N GLY A 23 -0.90 -6.52 -17.30
CA GLY A 23 -0.19 -7.75 -16.93
C GLY A 23 0.13 -8.65 -18.15
N TYR A 24 -0.80 -8.74 -19.10
CA TYR A 24 -0.60 -9.52 -20.33
C TYR A 24 0.49 -8.94 -21.24
N PHE A 25 0.48 -7.63 -21.49
CA PHE A 25 1.41 -6.98 -22.41
C PHE A 25 2.81 -6.78 -21.81
N VAL A 26 2.89 -6.53 -20.50
CA VAL A 26 4.16 -6.28 -19.80
C VAL A 26 5.04 -7.52 -19.75
N LYS A 27 4.47 -8.73 -19.78
CA LYS A 27 5.22 -10.00 -19.85
C LYS A 27 6.34 -9.95 -20.90
N LYS A 28 6.12 -9.29 -22.05
CA LYS A 28 7.12 -9.16 -23.14
C LYS A 28 8.39 -8.41 -22.74
N LYS A 29 8.34 -7.60 -21.66
CA LYS A 29 9.48 -6.85 -21.13
C LYS A 29 10.34 -7.66 -20.16
N ILE A 30 9.87 -8.82 -19.71
CA ILE A 30 10.55 -9.65 -18.72
C ILE A 30 11.41 -10.69 -19.44
N LYS A 31 12.74 -10.56 -19.35
CA LYS A 31 13.67 -11.51 -19.99
C LYS A 31 14.50 -12.31 -18.99
N ASN A 32 14.67 -11.79 -17.78
CA ASN A 32 15.51 -12.39 -16.75
C ASN A 32 14.94 -12.14 -15.33
N VAL A 33 15.60 -12.71 -14.33
CA VAL A 33 15.21 -12.60 -12.92
C VAL A 33 15.20 -11.14 -12.42
N PRO A 34 16.22 -10.29 -12.67
CA PRO A 34 16.16 -8.86 -12.34
C PRO A 34 14.98 -8.11 -12.95
N ASP A 35 14.58 -8.42 -14.19
CA ASP A 35 13.41 -7.81 -14.82
C ASP A 35 12.14 -8.19 -14.06
N TYR A 36 12.01 -9.45 -13.65
CA TYR A 36 10.83 -9.95 -12.95
C TYR A 36 10.70 -9.38 -11.53
N PHE A 37 11.76 -9.40 -10.73
CA PHE A 37 11.68 -9.00 -9.31
C PHE A 37 11.97 -7.54 -9.04
N LEU A 38 12.76 -6.87 -9.89
CA LEU A 38 13.30 -5.53 -9.63
C LEU A 38 13.09 -4.55 -10.79
N ALA A 39 12.26 -4.89 -11.77
CA ALA A 39 12.03 -4.08 -12.96
C ALA A 39 13.33 -3.65 -13.67
N GLY A 40 14.32 -4.56 -13.68
CA GLY A 40 15.64 -4.33 -14.28
C GLY A 40 16.47 -3.26 -13.56
N ARG A 41 16.11 -2.90 -12.32
CA ARG A 41 16.70 -1.81 -11.52
C ARG A 41 16.64 -0.44 -12.21
N ARG A 42 15.53 -0.15 -12.90
CA ARG A 42 15.35 1.10 -13.69
C ARG A 42 14.38 2.09 -13.07
N LEU A 43 13.94 1.87 -11.84
CA LEU A 43 12.94 2.71 -11.19
C LEU A 43 13.51 4.13 -11.02
N THR A 44 12.81 5.10 -11.60
CA THR A 44 13.11 6.54 -11.47
C THR A 44 12.42 7.10 -10.23
N LEU A 45 12.80 8.31 -9.81
CA LEU A 45 12.27 8.93 -8.60
C LEU A 45 10.73 9.09 -8.60
N PRO A 46 10.07 9.62 -9.66
CA PRO A 46 8.61 9.77 -9.65
C PRO A 46 7.88 8.43 -9.58
N ILE A 47 8.41 7.41 -10.27
CA ILE A 47 7.81 6.08 -10.27
C ILE A 47 8.01 5.39 -8.91
N PHE A 48 9.19 5.58 -8.28
CA PHE A 48 9.41 5.11 -6.91
C PHE A 48 8.35 5.68 -5.96
N VAL A 49 8.13 6.99 -5.98
CA VAL A 49 7.12 7.65 -5.13
C VAL A 49 5.73 7.08 -5.41
N ALA A 50 5.31 7.05 -6.68
CA ALA A 50 3.99 6.57 -7.06
C ALA A 50 3.74 5.13 -6.58
N THR A 51 4.73 4.26 -6.72
CA THR A 51 4.65 2.85 -6.29
C THR A 51 4.68 2.67 -4.78
N LEU A 52 5.50 3.44 -4.08
CA LEU A 52 5.58 3.34 -2.63
C LEU A 52 4.27 3.81 -2.00
N VAL A 53 3.76 4.96 -2.42
CA VAL A 53 2.51 5.53 -1.91
C VAL A 53 1.32 4.61 -2.22
N SER A 54 1.13 4.19 -3.48
CA SER A 54 -0.01 3.32 -3.85
C SER A 54 -0.07 2.01 -3.07
N THR A 55 1.08 1.36 -2.82
CA THR A 55 1.12 0.12 -2.03
C THR A 55 0.64 0.32 -0.59
N TRP A 56 1.04 1.41 0.06
CA TRP A 56 0.64 1.69 1.45
C TRP A 56 -0.85 2.01 1.57
N TYR A 57 -1.37 2.68 0.56
CA TYR A 57 -2.78 2.98 0.46
C TYR A 57 -3.67 1.76 0.14
N GLY A 58 -3.10 0.57 -0.11
CA GLY A 58 -3.88 -0.65 -0.26
C GLY A 58 -4.71 -1.00 0.99
N GLY A 59 -4.28 -0.56 2.19
CA GLY A 59 -4.92 -0.86 3.47
C GLY A 59 -5.95 0.18 3.94
N THR A 60 -6.33 1.13 3.09
CA THR A 60 -7.06 2.33 3.50
C THR A 60 -8.43 2.06 4.12
N LEU A 61 -9.14 0.97 3.78
CA LEU A 61 -10.44 0.68 4.39
C LEU A 61 -10.37 0.61 5.93
N GLY A 62 -9.39 -0.11 6.48
CA GLY A 62 -9.22 -0.20 7.93
C GLY A 62 -8.79 1.13 8.56
N VAL A 63 -7.97 1.91 7.87
CA VAL A 63 -7.55 3.25 8.32
C VAL A 63 -8.71 4.24 8.34
N VAL A 64 -9.60 4.16 7.34
CA VAL A 64 -10.82 4.97 7.26
C VAL A 64 -11.81 4.55 8.35
N GLU A 65 -11.97 3.25 8.60
CA GLU A 65 -12.80 2.74 9.70
C GLU A 65 -12.29 3.23 11.06
N LEU A 66 -10.97 3.19 11.31
CA LEU A 66 -10.37 3.75 12.52
C LEU A 66 -10.62 5.26 12.65
N SER A 67 -10.52 6.00 11.55
CA SER A 67 -10.81 7.44 11.52
C SER A 67 -12.28 7.73 11.82
N PHE A 68 -13.20 6.93 11.28
CA PHE A 68 -14.62 7.07 11.50
C PHE A 68 -14.99 6.79 12.97
N ASN A 69 -14.45 5.72 13.55
CA ASN A 69 -14.77 5.30 14.91
C ASN A 69 -14.08 6.13 16.00
N TYR A 70 -12.86 6.61 15.76
CA TYR A 70 -12.02 7.22 16.81
C TYR A 70 -11.48 8.62 16.47
N GLY A 71 -11.73 9.13 15.27
CA GLY A 71 -11.33 10.49 14.88
C GLY A 71 -9.82 10.69 14.71
N ILE A 72 -9.32 11.84 15.15
CA ILE A 72 -7.97 12.35 14.86
C ILE A 72 -6.87 11.50 15.50
N VAL A 73 -7.16 10.67 16.52
CA VAL A 73 -6.17 9.73 17.08
C VAL A 73 -5.61 8.77 16.02
N ASN A 74 -6.36 8.53 14.94
CA ASN A 74 -5.87 7.78 13.79
C ASN A 74 -4.65 8.45 13.13
N TRP A 75 -4.56 9.78 13.12
CA TRP A 75 -3.36 10.48 12.64
C TRP A 75 -2.14 10.20 13.51
N LEU A 76 -2.30 10.07 14.83
CA LEU A 76 -1.18 9.74 15.71
C LEU A 76 -0.70 8.30 15.48
N THR A 77 -1.64 7.35 15.38
CA THR A 77 -1.36 5.90 15.29
C THR A 77 -0.99 5.43 13.88
N GLN A 78 -1.65 5.94 12.85
CA GLN A 78 -1.44 5.57 11.42
C GLN A 78 -0.68 6.62 10.62
N GLY A 79 -0.39 7.80 11.19
CA GLY A 79 0.39 8.86 10.55
C GLY A 79 1.73 9.10 11.25
N PHE A 80 1.71 9.78 12.39
CA PHE A 80 2.90 10.30 13.07
C PHE A 80 4.00 9.24 13.29
N PHE A 81 3.68 8.09 13.91
CA PHE A 81 4.67 7.04 14.15
C PHE A 81 5.17 6.38 12.86
N TRP A 82 4.32 6.22 11.85
CA TRP A 82 4.71 5.70 10.54
C TRP A 82 5.67 6.64 9.83
N TYR A 83 5.40 7.95 9.82
CA TYR A 83 6.32 8.93 9.28
C TYR A 83 7.67 8.92 10.01
N ILE A 84 7.70 8.78 11.34
CA ILE A 84 8.97 8.61 12.07
C ILE A 84 9.72 7.37 11.58
N SER A 85 9.03 6.24 11.39
CA SER A 85 9.66 5.02 10.87
C SER A 85 10.18 5.21 9.45
N TYR A 86 9.42 5.90 8.59
CA TYR A 86 9.81 6.20 7.21
C TYR A 86 11.04 7.11 7.16
N LEU A 87 11.09 8.13 8.00
CA LEU A 87 12.27 9.00 8.14
C LEU A 87 13.47 8.18 8.60
N PHE A 88 13.31 7.34 9.62
CA PHE A 88 14.39 6.47 10.09
C PHE A 88 14.90 5.57 8.95
N PHE A 89 13.99 4.92 8.22
CA PHE A 89 14.36 4.11 7.07
C PHE A 89 15.10 4.93 6.00
N ALA A 90 14.59 6.10 5.63
CA ALA A 90 15.15 6.96 4.60
C ALA A 90 16.58 7.42 4.92
N PHE A 91 16.84 7.81 6.17
CA PHE A 91 18.14 8.32 6.58
C PHE A 91 19.17 7.22 6.85
N PHE A 92 18.76 6.09 7.45
CA PHE A 92 19.71 5.09 7.95
C PHE A 92 19.82 3.83 7.09
N LEU A 93 18.75 3.43 6.38
CA LEU A 93 18.66 2.14 5.69
C LEU A 93 18.60 2.28 4.17
N ALA A 94 17.79 3.20 3.63
CA ALA A 94 17.43 3.22 2.21
C ALA A 94 18.62 3.18 1.23
N LYS A 95 19.66 4.00 1.48
CA LYS A 95 20.89 4.00 0.67
C LYS A 95 21.67 2.69 0.82
N LYS A 96 21.88 2.23 2.07
CA LYS A 96 22.62 0.99 2.37
C LYS A 96 21.96 -0.22 1.71
N VAL A 97 20.63 -0.30 1.79
CA VAL A 97 19.83 -1.35 1.16
C VAL A 97 20.11 -1.38 -0.34
N ARG A 98 19.96 -0.25 -1.05
CA ARG A 98 20.23 -0.21 -2.50
C ARG A 98 21.66 -0.61 -2.87
N GLU A 99 22.65 -0.25 -2.07
CA GLU A 99 24.08 -0.56 -2.30
C GLU A 99 24.43 -2.04 -2.11
N THR A 100 23.59 -2.83 -1.43
CA THR A 100 23.83 -4.27 -1.28
C THR A 100 23.70 -5.06 -2.58
N ASN A 101 22.98 -4.55 -3.59
CA ASN A 101 22.67 -5.24 -4.84
C ASN A 101 22.02 -6.63 -4.68
N LEU A 102 21.28 -6.85 -3.59
CA LEU A 102 20.50 -8.06 -3.34
C LEU A 102 19.10 -7.99 -3.98
N TYR A 103 18.33 -9.08 -3.87
CA TYR A 103 16.97 -9.16 -4.38
C TYR A 103 15.93 -9.09 -3.27
N THR A 104 16.20 -9.68 -2.11
CA THR A 104 15.22 -9.84 -1.03
C THR A 104 15.78 -9.44 0.35
N VAL A 105 14.89 -9.33 1.35
CA VAL A 105 15.29 -9.14 2.75
C VAL A 105 16.03 -10.38 3.29
N PRO A 106 15.57 -11.63 3.07
CA PRO A 106 16.32 -12.81 3.50
C PRO A 106 17.73 -12.93 2.93
N ASP A 107 18.00 -12.44 1.72
CA ASP A 107 19.35 -12.42 1.16
C ASP A 107 20.33 -11.58 2.03
N GLN A 108 19.83 -10.53 2.69
CA GLN A 108 20.66 -9.78 3.64
C GLN A 108 21.01 -10.63 4.86
N LEU A 109 20.09 -11.45 5.34
CA LEU A 109 20.34 -12.34 6.47
C LEU A 109 21.41 -13.40 6.12
N GLU A 110 21.40 -13.95 4.90
CA GLU A 110 22.48 -14.85 4.46
C GLU A 110 23.84 -14.16 4.46
N ARG A 111 23.89 -12.90 4.02
CA ARG A 111 25.13 -12.12 3.93
C ARG A 111 25.79 -11.88 5.30
N PHE A 112 24.99 -11.70 6.35
CA PHE A 112 25.49 -11.45 7.71
C PHE A 112 25.63 -12.72 8.55
N TYR A 113 24.89 -13.78 8.21
CA TYR A 113 24.83 -15.02 8.98
C TYR A 113 25.08 -16.23 8.07
N ASP A 114 24.05 -17.04 7.81
CA ASP A 114 24.15 -18.25 7.00
C ASP A 114 22.83 -18.58 6.26
N LYS A 115 22.85 -19.69 5.51
CA LYS A 115 21.69 -20.20 4.76
C LYS A 115 20.51 -20.62 5.63
N LYS A 116 20.75 -21.09 6.86
CA LYS A 116 19.68 -21.51 7.78
C LYS A 116 18.93 -20.28 8.27
N VAL A 117 19.65 -19.22 8.64
CA VAL A 117 19.05 -17.94 9.04
C VAL A 117 18.28 -17.31 7.87
N ARG A 118 18.81 -17.36 6.65
CA ARG A 118 18.07 -16.95 5.44
C ARG A 118 16.74 -17.69 5.32
N PHE A 119 16.75 -19.01 5.45
CA PHE A 119 15.55 -19.83 5.30
C PHE A 119 14.50 -19.49 6.36
N LEU A 120 14.90 -19.36 7.63
CA LEU A 120 14.01 -18.91 8.70
C LEU A 120 13.46 -17.51 8.43
N GLY A 121 14.32 -16.57 8.03
CA GLY A 121 13.89 -15.22 7.67
C GLY A 121 12.92 -15.18 6.49
N ALA A 122 13.08 -16.08 5.51
CA ALA A 122 12.15 -16.21 4.39
C ALA A 122 10.77 -16.70 4.84
N ILE A 123 10.70 -17.64 5.79
CA ILE A 123 9.44 -18.10 6.39
C ILE A 123 8.74 -16.94 7.10
N PHE A 124 9.45 -16.22 7.98
CA PHE A 124 8.86 -15.08 8.68
C PHE A 124 8.41 -13.99 7.72
N ASN A 125 9.24 -13.66 6.71
CA ASN A 125 8.88 -12.69 5.69
C ASN A 125 7.63 -13.12 4.89
N PHE A 126 7.49 -14.42 4.57
CA PHE A 126 6.31 -14.95 3.88
C PHE A 126 5.04 -14.82 4.73
N LEU A 127 5.11 -15.15 6.03
CA LEU A 127 3.96 -15.01 6.95
C LEU A 127 3.55 -13.55 7.11
N MET A 128 4.53 -12.66 7.08
CA MET A 128 4.36 -11.23 7.29
C MET A 128 3.67 -10.52 6.12
N VAL A 129 3.94 -10.93 4.88
CA VAL A 129 3.35 -10.33 3.65
C VAL A 129 2.00 -10.94 3.26
N THR A 130 1.30 -11.57 4.20
CA THR A 130 0.00 -12.18 3.92
C THR A 130 -1.00 -11.15 3.35
N PRO A 131 -1.67 -11.42 2.21
CA PRO A 131 -2.58 -10.47 1.61
C PRO A 131 -3.98 -10.48 2.25
N ALA A 132 -4.18 -11.21 3.36
CA ALA A 132 -5.50 -11.46 3.95
C ALA A 132 -6.33 -10.18 4.23
N PRO A 133 -5.76 -9.08 4.79
CA PRO A 133 -6.53 -7.84 5.00
C PRO A 133 -7.00 -7.19 3.70
N TYR A 134 -6.18 -7.24 2.65
CA TYR A 134 -6.52 -6.70 1.33
C TYR A 134 -7.57 -7.55 0.62
N MET A 135 -7.49 -8.87 0.77
CA MET A 135 -8.51 -9.80 0.28
C MET A 135 -9.86 -9.54 0.95
N LEU A 136 -9.90 -9.38 2.28
CA LEU A 136 -11.10 -9.02 3.01
C LEU A 136 -11.68 -7.68 2.53
N SER A 137 -10.83 -6.67 2.34
CA SER A 137 -11.21 -5.36 1.80
C SER A 137 -11.90 -5.47 0.43
N LEU A 138 -11.36 -6.29 -0.47
CA LEU A 138 -11.98 -6.59 -1.76
C LEU A 138 -13.35 -7.26 -1.60
N GLY A 139 -13.46 -8.23 -0.69
CA GLY A 139 -14.73 -8.90 -0.38
C GLY A 139 -15.82 -7.95 0.11
N ILE A 140 -15.46 -7.03 1.01
CA ILE A 140 -16.38 -6.01 1.53
C ILE A 140 -16.83 -5.06 0.41
N ILE A 141 -15.89 -4.53 -0.38
CA ILE A 141 -16.21 -3.62 -1.49
C ILE A 141 -17.15 -4.29 -2.49
N PHE A 142 -16.85 -5.52 -2.92
CA PHE A 142 -17.69 -6.25 -3.88
C PHE A 142 -19.09 -6.56 -3.31
N SER A 143 -19.17 -6.93 -2.03
CA SER A 143 -20.45 -7.13 -1.35
C SER A 143 -21.29 -5.85 -1.33
N LEU A 144 -20.67 -4.70 -1.06
CA LEU A 144 -21.36 -3.39 -1.06
C LEU A 144 -21.86 -2.97 -2.45
N MET A 145 -21.07 -3.25 -3.49
CA MET A 145 -21.35 -2.86 -4.88
C MET A 145 -22.33 -3.78 -5.61
N PHE A 146 -22.25 -5.10 -5.39
CA PHE A 146 -23.00 -6.11 -6.14
C PHE A 146 -24.03 -6.86 -5.29
N GLY A 147 -24.01 -6.70 -3.96
CA GLY A 147 -24.84 -7.49 -3.04
C GLY A 147 -24.44 -8.96 -2.95
N TRP A 148 -23.27 -9.33 -3.48
CA TRP A 148 -22.80 -10.71 -3.49
C TRP A 148 -22.23 -11.12 -2.13
N PRO A 149 -22.20 -12.43 -1.81
CA PRO A 149 -21.45 -12.92 -0.67
C PRO A 149 -19.98 -12.50 -0.76
N ALA A 150 -19.41 -12.01 0.35
CA ALA A 150 -18.05 -11.44 0.39
C ALA A 150 -16.96 -12.41 -0.14
N TRP A 151 -17.14 -13.72 0.05
CA TRP A 151 -16.21 -14.73 -0.45
C TRP A 151 -16.06 -14.72 -1.99
N VAL A 152 -17.11 -14.33 -2.72
CA VAL A 152 -17.07 -14.21 -4.18
C VAL A 152 -16.12 -13.08 -4.58
N GLY A 153 -16.21 -11.93 -3.92
CA GLY A 153 -15.31 -10.79 -4.14
C GLY A 153 -13.86 -11.12 -3.77
N ILE A 154 -13.66 -11.85 -2.67
CA ILE A 154 -12.35 -12.36 -2.27
C ILE A 154 -11.73 -13.22 -3.37
N VAL A 155 -12.45 -14.25 -3.84
CA VAL A 155 -11.93 -15.19 -4.85
C VAL A 155 -11.68 -14.49 -6.18
N LEU A 156 -12.63 -13.69 -6.68
CA LEU A 156 -12.49 -12.99 -7.95
C LEU A 156 -11.33 -11.99 -7.92
N GLY A 157 -11.27 -11.16 -6.88
CA GLY A 157 -10.21 -10.17 -6.72
C GLY A 157 -8.83 -10.84 -6.64
N SER A 158 -8.70 -11.90 -5.84
CA SER A 158 -7.44 -12.65 -5.74
C SER A 158 -7.02 -13.32 -7.04
N VAL A 159 -7.95 -13.92 -7.79
CA VAL A 159 -7.63 -14.57 -9.08
C VAL A 159 -7.17 -13.53 -10.10
N ILE A 160 -7.86 -12.39 -10.19
CA ILE A 160 -7.47 -11.29 -11.10
C ILE A 160 -6.09 -10.77 -10.72
N THR A 161 -5.87 -10.49 -9.44
CA THR A 161 -4.59 -9.96 -8.95
C THR A 161 -3.46 -10.94 -9.18
N LEU A 162 -3.65 -12.21 -8.81
CA LEU A 162 -2.67 -13.26 -9.06
C LEU A 162 -2.32 -13.36 -10.53
N PHE A 163 -3.31 -13.30 -11.43
CA PHE A 163 -3.08 -13.43 -12.87
C PHE A 163 -2.20 -12.31 -13.42
N TYR A 164 -2.53 -11.04 -13.14
CA TYR A 164 -1.76 -9.93 -13.71
C TYR A 164 -0.38 -9.81 -13.05
N THR A 165 -0.26 -10.04 -11.74
CA THR A 165 1.03 -9.97 -11.04
C THR A 165 1.95 -11.12 -11.44
N TYR A 166 1.43 -12.35 -11.57
CA TYR A 166 2.22 -13.49 -12.02
C TYR A 166 2.76 -13.31 -13.45
N ARG A 167 1.96 -12.71 -14.35
CA ARG A 167 2.40 -12.46 -15.73
C ARG A 167 3.28 -11.22 -15.89
N GLY A 168 2.98 -10.15 -15.16
CA GLY A 168 3.63 -8.85 -15.27
C GLY A 168 4.87 -8.70 -14.39
N GLY A 169 5.03 -9.54 -13.36
CA GLY A 169 6.08 -9.37 -12.34
C GLY A 169 6.03 -7.98 -11.71
N PHE A 170 7.16 -7.56 -11.14
CA PHE A 170 7.30 -6.23 -10.53
C PHE A 170 7.16 -5.09 -11.55
N VAL A 171 7.47 -5.31 -12.84
CA VAL A 171 7.23 -4.28 -13.88
C VAL A 171 5.74 -4.02 -14.05
N GLY A 172 4.93 -5.07 -14.05
CA GLY A 172 3.47 -4.96 -14.15
C GLY A 172 2.91 -4.22 -12.96
N ASP A 173 3.32 -4.63 -11.76
CA ASP A 173 2.98 -4.00 -10.49
C ASP A 173 3.31 -2.51 -10.48
N VAL A 174 4.52 -2.13 -10.89
CA VAL A 174 4.96 -0.74 -10.99
C VAL A 174 4.08 0.10 -11.94
N ILE A 175 3.63 -0.47 -13.06
CA ILE A 175 2.78 0.25 -14.01
C ILE A 175 1.37 0.42 -13.45
N THR A 176 0.82 -0.62 -12.82
CA THR A 176 -0.51 -0.55 -12.19
C THR A 176 -0.52 0.41 -11.01
N ASP A 177 0.54 0.41 -10.20
CA ASP A 177 0.76 1.31 -9.09
C ASP A 177 0.72 2.78 -9.50
N VAL A 178 1.36 3.13 -10.63
CA VAL A 178 1.35 4.51 -11.14
C VAL A 178 -0.06 4.95 -11.51
N ILE A 179 -0.84 4.07 -12.15
CA ILE A 179 -2.24 4.37 -12.50
C ILE A 179 -3.06 4.52 -11.23
N GLN A 180 -2.92 3.59 -10.29
CA GLN A 180 -3.62 3.60 -9.01
C GLN A 180 -3.29 4.86 -8.20
N PHE A 181 -2.03 5.25 -8.13
CA PHE A 181 -1.60 6.50 -7.50
C PHE A 181 -2.43 7.69 -8.00
N PHE A 182 -2.50 7.92 -9.31
CA PHE A 182 -3.31 9.03 -9.84
C PHE A 182 -4.80 8.86 -9.56
N LEU A 183 -5.36 7.65 -9.72
CA LEU A 183 -6.77 7.39 -9.43
C LEU A 183 -7.12 7.72 -7.98
N MET A 184 -6.23 7.41 -7.04
CA MET A 184 -6.41 7.67 -5.63
C MET A 184 -6.41 9.17 -5.30
N PHE A 185 -5.44 9.92 -5.82
CA PHE A 185 -5.38 11.37 -5.63
C PHE A 185 -6.57 12.08 -6.26
N VAL A 186 -7.01 11.65 -7.45
CA VAL A 186 -8.23 12.16 -8.08
C VAL A 186 -9.45 11.81 -7.23
N GLY A 187 -9.57 10.58 -6.75
CA GLY A 187 -10.68 10.14 -5.90
C GLY A 187 -10.81 10.99 -4.64
N ILE A 188 -9.70 11.19 -3.91
CA ILE A 188 -9.66 12.06 -2.72
C ILE A 188 -9.93 13.52 -3.09
N GLY A 189 -9.32 14.01 -4.17
CA GLY A 189 -9.49 15.37 -4.66
C GLY A 189 -10.92 15.70 -5.09
N LEU A 190 -11.71 14.69 -5.49
CA LEU A 190 -13.14 14.84 -5.78
C LEU A 190 -14.00 14.67 -4.52
N ILE A 191 -13.77 13.63 -3.71
CA ILE A 191 -14.68 13.31 -2.60
C ILE A 191 -14.73 14.41 -1.53
N ILE A 192 -13.60 15.06 -1.25
CA ILE A 192 -13.50 16.13 -0.24
C ILE A 192 -14.39 17.33 -0.59
N PRO A 193 -14.25 18.00 -1.76
CA PRO A 193 -15.10 19.14 -2.10
C PRO A 193 -16.59 18.77 -2.23
N PHE A 194 -16.91 17.57 -2.73
CA PHE A 194 -18.31 17.10 -2.75
C PHE A 194 -18.88 16.93 -1.34
N ALA A 195 -18.12 16.33 -0.43
CA ALA A 195 -18.55 16.18 0.97
C ALA A 195 -18.74 17.55 1.64
N ILE A 196 -17.81 18.50 1.42
CA ILE A 196 -17.93 19.85 1.98
C ILE A 196 -19.13 20.60 1.39
N ALA A 197 -19.38 20.48 0.09
CA ALA A 197 -20.52 21.13 -0.55
C ALA A 197 -21.87 20.56 -0.08
N GLN A 198 -21.93 19.25 0.20
CA GLN A 198 -23.17 18.56 0.58
C GLN A 198 -23.49 18.71 2.07
N PHE A 199 -22.48 18.59 2.94
CA PHE A 199 -22.67 18.50 4.39
C PHE A 199 -22.13 19.72 5.14
N GLY A 200 -21.27 20.52 4.53
CA GLY A 200 -20.54 21.60 5.19
C GLY A 200 -19.12 21.20 5.62
N GLY A 201 -18.46 22.07 6.37
CA GLY A 201 -17.07 21.89 6.78
C GLY A 201 -16.92 21.24 8.16
N LEU A 202 -15.99 21.77 8.95
CA LEU A 202 -15.72 21.31 10.30
C LEU A 202 -16.93 21.49 11.22
N GLU A 203 -17.80 22.46 10.96
CA GLU A 203 -18.99 22.72 11.78
C GLU A 203 -19.95 21.52 11.74
N PHE A 204 -20.12 20.90 10.57
CA PHE A 204 -20.94 19.70 10.42
C PHE A 204 -20.36 18.54 11.22
N LEU A 205 -19.04 18.35 11.15
CA LEU A 205 -18.37 17.30 11.91
C LEU A 205 -18.50 17.52 13.42
N GLN A 206 -18.31 18.76 13.90
CA GLN A 206 -18.43 19.10 15.32
C GLN A 206 -19.86 18.92 15.85
N ALA A 207 -20.87 19.15 15.01
CA ALA A 207 -22.26 18.97 15.39
C ALA A 207 -22.70 17.49 15.45
N ASN A 208 -22.01 16.59 14.73
CA ASN A 208 -22.45 15.20 14.53
C ASN A 208 -21.50 14.14 15.10
N LEU A 209 -20.28 14.52 15.51
CA LEU A 209 -19.29 13.59 16.05
C LEU A 209 -19.04 13.82 17.54
N PRO A 210 -18.65 12.77 18.29
CA PRO A 210 -18.20 12.92 19.67
C PRO A 210 -17.04 13.92 19.79
N ALA A 211 -16.99 14.66 20.90
CA ALA A 211 -15.89 15.58 21.17
C ALA A 211 -14.51 14.88 21.21
N SER A 212 -14.49 13.59 21.58
CA SER A 212 -13.28 12.76 21.59
C SER A 212 -12.66 12.59 20.19
N HIS A 213 -13.43 12.67 19.10
CA HIS A 213 -12.89 12.59 17.74
C HIS A 213 -11.95 13.74 17.40
N PHE A 214 -12.02 14.86 18.12
CA PHE A 214 -11.20 16.04 17.88
C PHE A 214 -10.02 16.18 18.85
N THR A 215 -9.89 15.27 19.82
CA THR A 215 -8.74 15.26 20.74
C THR A 215 -7.63 14.35 20.19
N LEU A 216 -6.37 14.73 20.38
CA LEU A 216 -5.24 14.03 19.77
C LEU A 216 -5.14 12.55 20.20
N THR A 217 -5.55 12.22 21.43
CA THR A 217 -5.55 10.85 21.96
C THR A 217 -6.91 10.18 21.86
N GLY A 218 -7.97 10.92 21.53
CA GLY A 218 -9.33 10.42 21.65
C GLY A 218 -9.62 9.84 23.03
N GLU A 219 -10.22 8.65 23.03
CA GLU A 219 -10.49 7.84 24.23
C GLU A 219 -9.39 6.80 24.51
N TRP A 220 -8.32 6.80 23.72
CA TRP A 220 -7.30 5.77 23.80
C TRP A 220 -6.30 6.08 24.91
N THR A 221 -5.87 5.03 25.61
CA THR A 221 -4.80 5.14 26.59
C THR A 221 -3.46 5.38 25.90
N THR A 222 -2.54 6.07 26.57
CA THR A 222 -1.17 6.25 26.08
C THR A 222 -0.50 4.92 25.74
N GLN A 223 -0.76 3.87 26.53
CA GLN A 223 -0.25 2.53 26.25
C GLN A 223 -0.73 2.00 24.90
N MET A 224 -2.03 2.11 24.60
CA MET A 224 -2.59 1.66 23.33
C MET A 224 -1.99 2.42 22.15
N ILE A 225 -1.88 3.74 22.28
CA ILE A 225 -1.24 4.60 21.26
C ILE A 225 0.21 4.17 21.01
N LEU A 226 0.98 3.92 22.08
CA LEU A 226 2.37 3.47 21.96
C LEU A 226 2.47 2.08 21.33
N VAL A 227 1.58 1.14 21.65
CA VAL A 227 1.55 -0.19 21.01
C VAL A 227 1.36 -0.05 19.51
N TRP A 228 0.38 0.74 19.06
CA TRP A 228 0.18 1.04 17.64
C TRP A 228 1.38 1.77 17.04
N GLY A 229 2.01 2.68 17.79
CA GLY A 229 3.23 3.36 17.36
C GLY A 229 4.42 2.42 17.16
N PHE A 230 4.60 1.43 18.02
CA PHE A 230 5.66 0.43 17.86
C PHE A 230 5.40 -0.50 16.67
N ILE A 231 4.14 -0.79 16.33
CA ILE A 231 3.80 -1.54 15.12
C ILE A 231 4.31 -0.82 13.87
N ALA A 232 4.31 0.51 13.84
CA ALA A 232 4.80 1.28 12.69
C ALA A 232 6.28 1.01 12.35
N PHE A 233 7.10 0.62 13.34
CA PHE A 233 8.50 0.24 13.14
C PHE A 233 8.70 -1.05 12.36
N TRP A 234 7.62 -1.80 12.13
CA TRP A 234 7.61 -2.90 11.18
C TRP A 234 8.10 -2.49 9.78
N THR A 235 7.91 -1.22 9.38
CA THR A 235 8.46 -0.68 8.13
C THR A 235 9.95 -0.94 7.94
N LEU A 236 10.71 -1.03 9.04
CA LEU A 236 12.16 -1.27 8.99
C LEU A 236 12.54 -2.65 8.45
N VAL A 237 11.60 -3.59 8.44
CA VAL A 237 11.78 -4.96 7.93
C VAL A 237 10.83 -5.29 6.78
N ASP A 238 9.98 -4.35 6.36
CA ASP A 238 8.98 -4.54 5.31
C ASP A 238 9.64 -4.79 3.92
N PRO A 239 9.40 -5.93 3.26
CA PRO A 239 10.07 -6.27 2.01
C PRO A 239 9.66 -5.36 0.84
N SER A 240 8.48 -4.73 0.90
CA SER A 240 7.98 -3.80 -0.12
C SER A 240 8.86 -2.55 -0.21
N PHE A 241 9.30 -2.02 0.94
CA PHE A 241 10.30 -0.95 1.02
C PHE A 241 11.64 -1.40 0.44
N TYR A 242 12.14 -2.58 0.84
CA TYR A 242 13.43 -3.09 0.36
C TYR A 242 13.42 -3.36 -1.14
N GLN A 243 12.36 -3.98 -1.66
CA GLN A 243 12.21 -4.30 -3.09
C GLN A 243 12.22 -3.03 -3.95
N ARG A 244 11.45 -2.00 -3.56
CA ARG A 244 11.46 -0.69 -4.24
C ARG A 244 12.81 -0.02 -4.16
N CYS A 245 13.49 -0.09 -3.01
CA CYS A 245 14.85 0.39 -2.86
C CYS A 245 15.80 -0.35 -3.80
N TYR A 246 15.77 -1.68 -3.88
CA TYR A 246 16.62 -2.47 -4.77
C TYR A 246 16.37 -2.19 -6.26
N ALA A 247 15.14 -1.83 -6.61
CA ALA A 247 14.71 -1.57 -7.98
C ALA A 247 15.14 -0.20 -8.54
N THR A 248 15.72 0.70 -7.74
CA THR A 248 16.10 2.04 -8.23
C THR A 248 17.31 2.03 -9.16
N LYS A 249 17.33 2.97 -10.12
CA LYS A 249 18.47 3.18 -11.02
C LYS A 249 19.74 3.66 -10.29
N ASP A 250 19.59 4.35 -9.16
CA ASP A 250 20.67 5.01 -8.44
C ASP A 250 20.44 4.93 -6.91
N SER A 251 21.51 4.93 -6.11
CA SER A 251 21.47 4.84 -4.64
C SER A 251 21.00 6.12 -3.93
N SER A 252 20.94 7.24 -4.64
CA SER A 252 20.38 8.51 -4.15
C SER A 252 18.84 8.56 -4.20
N ILE A 253 18.21 7.76 -5.06
CA ILE A 253 16.75 7.77 -5.26
C ILE A 253 15.99 7.26 -4.04
N PRO A 254 16.32 6.12 -3.41
CA PRO A 254 15.53 5.58 -2.30
C PRO A 254 15.28 6.58 -1.18
N LYS A 255 16.34 7.26 -0.71
CA LYS A 255 16.21 8.28 0.34
C LYS A 255 15.30 9.43 -0.09
N LYS A 256 15.54 10.01 -1.28
CA LYS A 256 14.72 11.13 -1.80
C LYS A 256 13.28 10.71 -2.03
N GLY A 257 13.07 9.50 -2.56
CA GLY A 257 11.76 8.95 -2.84
C GLY A 257 10.93 8.80 -1.58
N ILE A 258 11.49 8.21 -0.53
CA ILE A 258 10.79 8.05 0.75
C ILE A 258 10.49 9.41 1.41
N LEU A 259 11.38 10.40 1.25
CA LEU A 259 11.13 11.74 1.79
C LEU A 259 10.05 12.53 1.04
N ILE A 260 9.79 12.20 -0.23
CA ILE A 260 8.75 12.84 -1.05
C ILE A 260 7.41 12.10 -0.93
N SER A 261 7.46 10.80 -0.65
CA SER A 261 6.27 9.93 -0.47
C SER A 261 5.54 10.29 0.80
#